data_AF-A0A1Y0H6W6-F1
#
_entry.id   AF-A0A1Y0H6W6-F1
#
_cell.length_a   1.000
_cell.length_b   1.000
_cell.length_c   1.000
_cell.angle_alpha   90.00
_cell.angle_beta   90.00
_cell.angle_gamma   90.00
#
_symmetry.space_group_name_H-M   'P 1'
#
loop_
_entity.id
_entity.type
_entity.pdbx_description
1 polymer ?
#
loop_
_entity_poly.entity_id
_entity_poly.type
_entity_poly.pdbx_seq_one_letter_code
_entity_poly.pdbx_strand_id
1 'polypeptide(L)'
;MQTPYLLEGLASGPSVVETLIGRIGSQHYDTVVSPDRFTVREIVAHLADWEAIWRERAEHGQAQAEGSVQAMDEGERAATLNYATWDVAESLAIYRQRRADFVERVRSLSAEEMDRAYQHPQYGPVTVWVHCVMLAGHDLYHIQQLLDYQAEFTR
;
A
#
# COMPACT_ATOMS: atom_id res chain seq x y z
N MET A 1 7.44 2.83 -21.12
CA MET A 1 8.77 2.96 -20.49
C MET A 1 8.83 1.95 -19.35
N GLN A 2 9.71 0.94 -19.38
CA GLN A 2 9.84 0.01 -18.25
C GLN A 2 10.88 0.58 -17.26
N THR A 3 10.45 1.02 -16.07
CA THR A 3 11.39 1.35 -14.99
C THR A 3 11.48 0.14 -14.07
N PRO A 4 12.52 -0.71 -14.20
CA PRO A 4 12.64 -1.90 -13.34
C PRO A 4 12.63 -1.52 -11.86
N TYR A 5 13.20 -0.37 -11.49
CA TYR A 5 13.23 0.11 -10.11
C TYR A 5 11.85 0.32 -9.46
N LEU A 6 10.84 0.74 -10.23
CA LEU A 6 9.51 0.98 -9.69
C LEU A 6 8.85 -0.34 -9.27
N LEU A 7 8.86 -1.33 -10.16
CA LEU A 7 8.22 -2.61 -9.90
C LEU A 7 9.01 -3.46 -8.89
N GLU A 8 10.34 -3.41 -8.91
CA GLU A 8 11.15 -4.03 -7.86
C GLU A 8 10.93 -3.37 -6.50
N GLY A 9 10.80 -2.03 -6.46
CA GLY A 9 10.45 -1.30 -5.24
C GLY A 9 9.12 -1.77 -4.66
N LEU A 10 8.08 -1.81 -5.49
CA LEU A 10 6.75 -2.32 -5.10
C LEU A 10 6.79 -3.79 -4.66
N ALA A 11 7.54 -4.64 -5.35
CA ALA A 11 7.69 -6.05 -4.98
C ALA A 11 8.40 -6.24 -3.64
N SER A 12 9.35 -5.37 -3.32
CA SER A 12 10.14 -5.44 -2.10
C SER A 12 9.40 -4.96 -0.84
N GLY A 13 8.37 -4.12 -0.99
CA GLY A 13 7.62 -3.48 0.09
C GLY A 13 7.25 -4.42 1.25
N PRO A 14 6.58 -5.57 1.00
CA PRO A 14 6.24 -6.52 2.05
C PRO A 14 7.45 -7.04 2.85
N SER A 15 8.57 -7.35 2.18
CA SER A 15 9.78 -7.85 2.86
C SER A 15 10.49 -6.77 3.69
N VAL A 16 10.43 -5.52 3.23
CA VAL A 16 10.95 -4.37 3.98
C VAL A 16 10.12 -4.15 5.24
N VAL A 17 8.79 -4.14 5.11
CA VAL A 17 7.87 -4.01 6.24
C VAL A 17 8.07 -5.14 7.24
N GLU A 18 8.12 -6.40 6.79
CA GLU A 18 8.40 -7.57 7.63
C GLU A 18 9.69 -7.40 8.45
N THR A 19 10.77 -6.97 7.79
CA THR A 19 12.06 -6.74 8.44
C THR A 19 11.97 -5.67 9.52
N LEU A 20 11.29 -4.55 9.23
CA LEU A 20 11.15 -3.44 10.17
C LEU A 20 10.31 -3.83 11.38
N ILE A 21 9.14 -4.45 11.18
CA ILE A 21 8.30 -4.87 12.30
C ILE A 21 8.95 -5.97 13.13
N GLY A 22 9.79 -6.82 12.53
CA GLY A 22 10.60 -7.80 13.25
C GLY A 22 11.64 -7.15 14.18
N ARG A 23 12.21 -6.02 13.76
CA ARG A 23 13.17 -5.24 14.58
C ARG A 23 12.49 -4.43 15.68
N ILE A 24 11.32 -3.86 15.38
CA ILE A 24 10.50 -3.15 16.37
C ILE A 24 10.07 -4.12 17.48
N GLY A 25 9.66 -5.34 17.13
CA GLY A 25 9.23 -6.36 18.08
C GLY A 25 7.74 -6.25 18.43
N SER A 26 7.09 -7.40 18.58
CA SER A 26 5.63 -7.49 18.70
C SER A 26 5.07 -6.81 19.95
N GLN A 27 5.87 -6.65 21.00
CA GLN A 27 5.47 -5.94 22.22
C GLN A 27 5.16 -4.45 21.99
N HIS A 28 5.62 -3.88 20.87
CA HIS A 28 5.38 -2.48 20.52
C HIS A 28 4.31 -2.29 19.44
N TYR A 29 3.68 -3.36 18.95
CA TYR A 29 2.78 -3.26 17.79
C TYR A 29 1.56 -2.38 18.02
N ASP A 30 1.12 -2.27 19.27
CA ASP A 30 -0.03 -1.49 19.70
C ASP A 30 0.37 -0.20 20.42
N THR A 31 1.66 0.16 20.41
CA THR A 31 2.14 1.38 21.05
C THR A 31 1.79 2.60 20.20
N VAL A 32 1.14 3.59 20.78
CA VAL A 32 0.84 4.87 20.13
C VAL A 32 2.01 5.83 20.35
N VAL A 33 2.75 6.16 19.29
CA VAL A 33 3.87 7.14 19.36
C VAL A 33 3.42 8.56 19.01
N SER A 34 2.31 8.70 18.31
CA SER A 34 1.71 9.99 17.94
C SER A 34 0.20 9.81 17.78
N PRO A 35 -0.63 10.74 18.30
CA PRO A 35 -2.09 10.61 18.26
C PRO A 35 -2.67 10.66 16.84
N ASP A 36 -1.93 11.21 15.88
CA ASP A 36 -2.35 11.37 14.49
C ASP A 36 -1.75 10.30 13.56
N ARG A 37 -1.15 9.24 14.12
CA ARG A 37 -0.46 8.19 13.36
C ARG A 37 -0.99 6.82 13.75
N PHE A 38 -1.03 5.94 12.76
CA PHE A 38 -1.30 4.53 12.98
C PHE A 38 -0.21 3.88 13.83
N THR A 39 -0.64 2.96 14.70
CA THR A 39 0.22 1.97 15.34
C THR A 39 0.85 1.04 14.29
N VAL A 40 1.88 0.28 14.65
CA VAL A 40 2.48 -0.70 13.72
C VAL A 40 1.43 -1.70 13.24
N ARG A 41 0.53 -2.17 14.12
CA ARG A 41 -0.57 -3.05 13.73
C ARG A 41 -1.44 -2.41 12.65
N GLU A 42 -1.88 -1.18 12.90
CA GLU A 42 -2.75 -0.46 11.98
C GLU A 42 -2.05 -0.14 10.66
N ILE A 43 -0.74 0.12 10.65
CA ILE A 43 0.06 0.28 9.42
C ILE A 43 0.01 -1.00 8.59
N VAL A 44 0.27 -2.17 9.20
CA VAL A 44 0.29 -3.44 8.46
C VAL A 44 -1.11 -3.83 7.98
N ALA A 45 -2.15 -3.60 8.80
CA ALA A 45 -3.54 -3.80 8.42
C ALA A 45 -3.95 -2.90 7.25
N HIS A 46 -3.57 -1.62 7.31
CA HIS A 46 -3.80 -0.64 6.25
C HIS A 46 -3.17 -1.06 4.93
N LEU A 47 -1.88 -1.43 4.96
CA LEU A 47 -1.18 -1.92 3.77
C LEU A 47 -1.88 -3.15 3.18
N ALA A 48 -2.31 -4.11 4.02
CA ALA A 48 -2.98 -5.33 3.57
C ALA A 48 -4.37 -5.09 2.94
N ASP A 49 -5.16 -4.21 3.55
CA ASP A 49 -6.50 -3.86 3.07
C ASP A 49 -6.42 -3.06 1.76
N TRP A 50 -5.54 -2.07 1.69
CA TRP A 50 -5.46 -1.15 0.56
C TRP A 50 -5.01 -1.82 -0.75
N GLU A 51 -4.35 -2.97 -0.69
CA GLU A 51 -3.99 -3.74 -1.89
C GLU A 51 -5.19 -4.06 -2.79
N ALA A 52 -6.39 -4.29 -2.22
CA ALA A 52 -7.59 -4.53 -3.02
C ALA A 52 -7.99 -3.27 -3.80
N ILE A 53 -7.99 -2.11 -3.14
CA ILE A 53 -8.34 -0.82 -3.74
C ILE A 53 -7.34 -0.41 -4.82
N TRP A 54 -6.03 -0.58 -4.57
CA TRP A 54 -5.00 -0.29 -5.56
C TRP A 54 -5.20 -1.15 -6.81
N ARG A 55 -5.38 -2.46 -6.65
CA ARG A 55 -5.66 -3.37 -7.77
C ARG A 55 -6.92 -2.99 -8.55
N GLU A 56 -8.04 -2.77 -7.86
CA GLU A 56 -9.32 -2.42 -8.51
C GLU A 56 -9.20 -1.14 -9.34
N ARG A 57 -8.52 -0.12 -8.83
CA ARG A 57 -8.29 1.14 -9.57
C ARG A 57 -7.39 0.94 -10.80
N ALA A 58 -6.33 0.14 -10.68
CA ALA A 58 -5.48 -0.18 -11.83
C ALA A 58 -6.27 -0.96 -12.89
N GLU A 59 -7.12 -1.91 -12.48
CA GLU A 59 -8.03 -2.67 -13.35
C GLU A 59 -9.04 -1.76 -14.04
N HIS A 60 -9.62 -0.80 -13.32
CA HIS A 60 -10.53 0.22 -13.88
C HIS A 60 -9.84 1.01 -15.00
N GLY A 61 -8.60 1.44 -14.77
CA GLY A 61 -7.81 2.14 -15.79
C GLY A 61 -7.52 1.27 -17.01
N GLN A 62 -7.11 0.02 -16.80
CA GLN A 62 -6.79 -0.92 -17.89
C GLN A 62 -8.00 -1.28 -18.74
N ALA A 63 -9.16 -1.45 -18.11
CA ALA A 63 -10.43 -1.70 -18.77
C ALA A 63 -11.01 -0.45 -19.46
N GLN A 64 -10.41 0.73 -19.23
CA GLN A 64 -10.94 2.04 -19.65
C GLN A 64 -12.40 2.20 -19.24
N ALA A 65 -12.73 1.72 -18.03
CA ALA A 65 -14.10 1.72 -17.55
C ALA A 65 -14.61 3.15 -17.37
N GLU A 66 -15.88 3.36 -17.70
CA GLU A 66 -16.54 4.66 -17.55
C GLU A 66 -16.70 5.02 -16.05
N GLY A 67 -16.81 6.31 -15.77
CA GLY A 67 -16.96 6.83 -14.41
C GLY A 67 -15.65 7.04 -13.66
N SER A 68 -15.76 7.64 -12.47
CA SER A 68 -14.61 7.89 -11.58
C SER A 68 -14.49 6.79 -10.54
N VAL A 69 -13.26 6.46 -10.15
CA VAL A 69 -13.02 5.58 -9.00
C VAL A 69 -13.44 6.28 -7.71
N GLN A 70 -13.79 5.51 -6.70
CA GLN A 70 -14.17 6.05 -5.40
C GLN A 70 -12.94 6.61 -4.66
N ALA A 71 -13.03 7.87 -4.21
CA ALA A 71 -12.12 8.40 -3.20
C ALA A 71 -12.47 7.82 -1.83
N MET A 72 -11.46 7.52 -1.03
CA MET A 72 -11.65 6.96 0.31
C MET A 72 -10.83 7.77 1.32
N ASP A 73 -11.40 7.94 2.51
CA ASP A 73 -10.67 8.42 3.67
C ASP A 73 -10.04 7.23 4.39
N GLU A 74 -8.72 7.26 4.54
CA GLU A 74 -7.96 6.15 5.11
C GLU A 74 -8.24 5.98 6.61
N GLY A 75 -8.44 7.08 7.33
CA GLY A 75 -8.72 7.09 8.76
C GLY A 75 -10.13 6.61 9.09
N GLU A 76 -11.13 7.07 8.35
CA GLU A 76 -12.51 6.60 8.47
C GLU A 76 -12.59 5.10 8.17
N ARG A 77 -11.87 4.63 7.15
CA ARG A 77 -11.83 3.21 6.79
C ARG A 77 -11.14 2.37 7.87
N ALA A 78 -10.00 2.82 8.38
CA ALA A 78 -9.29 2.15 9.46
C ALA A 78 -10.15 2.02 10.73
N ALA A 79 -10.89 3.07 11.08
CA ALA A 79 -11.84 3.05 12.19
C ALA A 79 -13.02 2.10 11.93
N THR A 80 -13.60 2.15 10.72
CA THR A 80 -14.73 1.31 10.32
C THR A 80 -14.39 -0.18 10.32
N LEU A 81 -13.21 -0.54 9.82
CA LEU A 81 -12.72 -1.91 9.76
C LEU A 81 -11.98 -2.35 11.03
N ASN A 82 -11.85 -1.45 12.00
CA ASN A 82 -11.23 -1.67 13.29
C ASN A 82 -9.83 -2.31 13.19
N TYR A 83 -8.93 -1.65 12.45
CA TYR A 83 -7.56 -2.15 12.21
C TYR A 83 -6.78 -2.50 13.47
N ALA A 84 -7.08 -1.85 14.59
CA ALA A 84 -6.51 -2.17 15.91
C ALA A 84 -6.76 -3.62 16.37
N THR A 85 -7.69 -4.36 15.72
CA THR A 85 -8.00 -5.76 16.05
C THR A 85 -7.45 -6.78 15.06
N TRP A 86 -6.85 -6.34 13.96
CA TRP A 86 -6.34 -7.25 12.93
C TRP A 86 -5.07 -7.96 13.40
N ASP A 87 -4.91 -9.23 13.05
CA ASP A 87 -3.66 -9.94 13.30
C ASP A 87 -2.56 -9.44 12.35
N VAL A 88 -1.38 -9.13 12.90
CA VAL A 88 -0.28 -8.54 12.13
C VAL A 88 0.33 -9.55 11.17
N ALA A 89 0.45 -10.82 11.56
CA ALA A 89 1.05 -11.85 10.72
C ALA A 89 0.12 -12.20 9.55
N GLU A 90 -1.19 -12.32 9.80
CA GLU A 90 -2.19 -12.51 8.76
C GLU A 90 -2.24 -11.31 7.79
N SER A 91 -2.23 -10.09 8.33
CA SER A 91 -2.20 -8.86 7.51
C SER A 91 -0.95 -8.81 6.63
N LEU A 92 0.22 -9.12 7.17
CA LEU A 92 1.45 -9.18 6.40
C LEU A 92 1.40 -10.26 5.30
N ALA A 93 0.80 -11.41 5.58
CA ALA A 93 0.61 -12.48 4.59
C ALA A 93 -0.31 -12.03 3.45
N ILE A 94 -1.41 -11.36 3.77
CA ILE A 94 -2.34 -10.77 2.79
C ILE A 94 -1.61 -9.72 1.93
N TYR A 95 -0.88 -8.80 2.57
CA TYR A 95 -0.11 -7.78 1.88
C TYR A 95 0.90 -8.41 0.90
N ARG A 96 1.70 -9.37 1.38
CA ARG A 96 2.69 -10.08 0.58
C ARG A 96 2.09 -10.74 -0.65
N GLN A 97 1.02 -11.53 -0.47
CA GLN A 97 0.38 -12.25 -1.56
C GLN A 97 -0.20 -11.29 -2.59
N ARG A 98 -1.04 -10.34 -2.13
CA ARG A 98 -1.75 -9.42 -3.01
C ARG A 98 -0.82 -8.50 -3.78
N ARG A 99 0.31 -8.10 -3.17
CA ARG A 99 1.32 -7.28 -3.82
C ARG A 99 2.06 -8.06 -4.89
N ALA A 100 2.41 -9.32 -4.63
CA ALA A 100 3.05 -10.18 -5.62
C ALA A 100 2.15 -10.34 -6.85
N ASP A 101 0.86 -10.63 -6.65
CA ASP A 101 -0.12 -10.77 -7.72
C ASP A 101 -0.27 -9.47 -8.52
N PHE A 102 -0.33 -8.32 -7.83
CA PHE A 102 -0.40 -7.00 -8.47
C PHE A 102 0.83 -6.72 -9.35
N VAL A 103 2.03 -6.96 -8.82
CA VAL A 103 3.29 -6.71 -9.55
C VAL A 103 3.42 -7.65 -10.75
N GLU A 104 3.09 -8.94 -10.60
CA GLU A 104 3.10 -9.89 -11.73
C GLU A 104 2.15 -9.44 -12.85
N ARG A 105 0.94 -9.02 -12.48
CA ARG A 105 -0.03 -8.48 -13.43
C ARG A 105 0.50 -7.24 -14.14
N VAL A 106 1.04 -6.26 -13.42
CA VAL A 106 1.59 -5.03 -14.02
C VAL A 106 2.79 -5.33 -14.94
N ARG A 107 3.65 -6.30 -14.58
CA ARG A 107 4.78 -6.74 -15.45
C ARG A 107 4.32 -7.30 -16.79
N SER A 108 3.11 -7.85 -16.86
CA SER A 108 2.56 -8.42 -18.10
C SER A 108 1.97 -7.37 -19.06
N LEU A 109 1.79 -6.13 -18.61
CA LEU A 109 1.12 -5.09 -19.40
C LEU A 109 2.03 -4.53 -20.50
N SER A 110 1.44 -4.25 -21.66
CA SER A 110 2.07 -3.49 -22.73
C SER A 110 2.24 -2.02 -22.36
N ALA A 111 3.09 -1.30 -23.10
CA ALA A 111 3.26 0.15 -22.90
C ALA A 111 1.94 0.92 -23.10
N GLU A 112 1.11 0.50 -24.06
CA GLU A 112 -0.20 1.11 -24.32
C GLU A 112 -1.16 0.89 -23.14
N GLU A 113 -1.20 -0.32 -22.57
CA GLU A 113 -2.02 -0.61 -21.40
C GLU A 113 -1.58 0.15 -20.16
N MET A 114 -0.26 0.39 -20.00
CA MET A 114 0.28 1.22 -18.92
C MET A 114 -0.10 2.70 -19.04
N ASP A 115 -0.34 3.19 -20.25
CA ASP A 115 -0.75 4.56 -20.53
C ASP A 115 -2.28 4.76 -20.45
N ARG A 116 -3.06 3.69 -20.31
CA ARG A 116 -4.50 3.79 -20.04
C ARG A 116 -4.73 4.41 -18.66
N ALA A 117 -5.82 5.16 -18.54
CA ALA A 117 -6.12 5.95 -17.35
C ALA A 117 -7.54 5.72 -16.83
N TYR A 118 -7.70 5.83 -15.51
CA TYR A 118 -8.98 6.02 -14.86
C TYR A 118 -9.15 7.48 -14.42
N GLN A 119 -10.38 7.89 -14.11
CA GLN A 119 -10.65 9.20 -13.52
C GLN A 119 -10.65 9.12 -12.00
N HIS A 120 -9.80 9.91 -11.34
CA HIS A 120 -9.82 10.09 -9.90
C HIS A 120 -10.49 11.43 -9.56
N PRO A 121 -11.46 11.46 -8.63
CA PRO A 121 -12.22 12.69 -8.34
C PRO A 121 -11.34 13.84 -7.81
N GLN A 122 -10.19 13.53 -7.19
CA GLN A 122 -9.27 14.54 -6.65
C GLN A 122 -8.07 14.84 -7.55
N TYR A 123 -7.63 13.87 -8.37
CA TYR A 123 -6.38 13.99 -9.14
C TYR A 123 -6.61 14.10 -10.65
N GLY A 124 -7.86 13.96 -11.10
CA GLY A 124 -8.19 13.89 -12.51
C GLY A 124 -7.72 12.56 -13.13
N PRO A 125 -7.31 12.54 -14.41
CA PRO A 125 -6.89 11.32 -15.08
C PRO A 125 -5.59 10.79 -14.48
N VAL A 126 -5.60 9.51 -14.08
CA VAL A 126 -4.44 8.80 -13.54
C VAL A 126 -4.16 7.58 -14.40
N THR A 127 -2.99 7.54 -15.05
CA THR A 127 -2.57 6.37 -15.82
C THR A 127 -2.19 5.21 -14.91
N VAL A 128 -2.21 3.98 -15.40
CA VAL A 128 -1.74 2.80 -14.65
C VAL A 128 -0.27 2.97 -14.23
N TRP A 129 0.53 3.63 -15.06
CA TRP A 129 1.89 4.03 -14.70
C TRP A 129 1.94 4.97 -13.48
N VAL A 130 1.22 6.09 -13.53
CA VAL A 130 1.19 7.08 -12.43
C VAL A 130 0.62 6.43 -11.16
N HIS A 131 -0.37 5.55 -11.30
CA HIS A 131 -0.91 4.77 -10.22
C HIS A 131 0.16 3.93 -9.50
N CYS A 132 1.03 3.23 -10.25
CA CYS A 132 2.14 2.47 -9.64
C CYS A 132 3.13 3.39 -8.91
N VAL A 133 3.39 4.59 -9.44
CA VAL A 133 4.23 5.60 -8.77
C VAL A 133 3.59 6.09 -7.48
N MET A 134 2.28 6.34 -7.48
CA MET A 134 1.53 6.73 -6.29
C MET A 134 1.58 5.63 -5.22
N LEU A 135 1.41 4.36 -5.62
CA LEU A 135 1.51 3.22 -4.71
C LEU A 135 2.92 3.12 -4.08
N ALA A 136 3.98 3.32 -4.87
CA ALA A 136 5.34 3.30 -4.35
C ALA A 136 5.59 4.45 -3.35
N GLY A 137 5.03 5.64 -3.62
CA GLY A 137 5.09 6.77 -2.68
C GLY A 137 4.30 6.50 -1.39
N HIS A 138 3.14 5.86 -1.51
CA HIS A 138 2.33 5.43 -0.37
C HIS A 138 3.08 4.43 0.52
N ASP A 139 3.71 3.42 -0.06
CA ASP A 139 4.50 2.47 0.72
C ASP A 139 5.67 3.15 1.44
N LEU A 140 6.37 4.06 0.75
CA LEU A 140 7.50 4.79 1.33
C LEU A 140 7.08 5.62 2.54
N TYR A 141 5.90 6.23 2.50
CA TYR A 141 5.34 6.96 3.63
C TYR A 141 5.13 6.06 4.86
N HIS A 142 4.57 4.87 4.69
CA HIS A 142 4.38 3.92 5.80
C HIS A 142 5.69 3.27 6.26
N ILE A 143 6.64 3.03 5.35
CA ILE A 143 7.99 2.60 5.71
C ILE A 143 8.69 3.65 6.58
N GLN A 144 8.54 4.94 6.25
CA GLN A 144 9.08 6.01 7.09
C GLN A 144 8.46 5.99 8.50
N GLN A 145 7.14 5.78 8.61
CA GLN A 145 6.50 5.63 9.93
C GLN A 145 7.09 4.47 10.72
N LEU A 146 7.30 3.31 10.09
CA LEU A 146 7.93 2.16 10.75
C LEU A 146 9.38 2.44 11.16
N LEU A 147 10.13 3.23 10.39
CA LEU A 147 11.47 3.65 10.77
C LEU A 147 11.45 4.56 12.01
N ASP A 148 10.46 5.44 12.15
CA ASP A 148 10.29 6.27 13.35
C ASP A 148 10.04 5.39 14.59
N TYR A 149 9.18 4.37 14.47
CA TYR A 149 8.98 3.35 15.52
C TYR A 149 10.28 2.61 15.85
N GLN A 150 11.02 2.18 14.83
CA GLN A 150 12.28 1.48 15.02
C GLN A 150 13.29 2.34 15.79
N ALA A 151 13.40 3.64 15.45
CA ALA A 151 14.30 4.58 16.10
C ALA A 151 13.95 4.86 17.57
N GLU A 152 12.67 4.75 17.92
CA GLU A 152 12.17 4.90 19.30
C GLU A 152 12.47 3.65 20.14
N PHE A 153 12.22 2.44 19.61
CA PHE A 153 12.21 1.21 20.40
C PHE A 153 13.46 0.32 20.24
N THR A 154 14.37 0.63 19.33
CA THR A 154 15.56 -0.21 19.03
C THR A 154 16.88 0.48 19.42
N ARG A 155 16.88 1.33 20.45
CA ARG A 155 18.11 1.95 20.99
C ARG A 155 18.85 1.04 21.95
#